data_AF-A0A7X6DA10-F1
#
_entry.id   AF-A0A7X6DA10-F1
#
_cell.length_a   1.000
_cell.length_b   1.000
_cell.length_c   1.000
_cell.angle_alpha   90.00
_cell.angle_beta   90.00
_cell.angle_gamma   90.00
#
_symmetry.space_group_name_H-M   'P 1'
#
loop_
_entity.id
_entity.type
_entity.pdbx_description
1 polymer ?
#
loop_
_entity_poly.entity_id
_entity_poly.type
_entity_poly.pdbx_seq_one_letter_code
_entity_poly.pdbx_strand_id
1 'polypeptide(L)'
;MTTNYKHLKEFTISIEEDNLPHLIGLHYVNKNGQANKILIGIKQGKVNKKTIKKQHKYGEMSIKDRIESCPFINEVMNGADIEVLYPTENMKPNAQRLSIVFSRKERTGEIILA
;
A
#
# COMPACT_ATOMS: atom_id res chain seq x y z
N MET A 1 -6.95 -31.04 -3.06
CA MET A 1 -5.61 -30.89 -2.47
C MET A 1 -5.80 -30.60 -1.00
N THR A 2 -5.34 -31.48 -0.12
CA THR A 2 -5.54 -31.41 1.34
C THR A 2 -4.16 -31.22 1.96
N THR A 3 -3.99 -30.18 2.79
CA THR A 3 -2.71 -29.86 3.42
C THR A 3 -2.80 -30.10 4.92
N ASN A 4 -1.70 -30.50 5.53
CA ASN A 4 -1.61 -30.81 6.96
C ASN A 4 -1.20 -29.57 7.78
N TYR A 5 -1.06 -28.41 7.13
CA TYR A 5 -0.61 -27.19 7.78
C TYR A 5 -1.69 -26.65 8.70
N LYS A 6 -1.30 -26.27 9.92
CA LYS A 6 -2.20 -25.53 10.83
C LYS A 6 -2.51 -24.18 10.19
N HIS A 7 -3.79 -23.80 10.20
CA HIS A 7 -4.20 -22.47 9.76
C HIS A 7 -3.43 -21.40 10.54
N LEU A 8 -2.89 -20.41 9.83
CA LEU A 8 -2.37 -19.20 10.44
C LEU A 8 -3.55 -18.49 11.12
N LYS A 9 -3.59 -18.52 12.45
CA LYS A 9 -4.73 -18.00 13.21
C LYS A 9 -4.80 -16.48 13.19
N GLU A 10 -3.64 -15.83 13.24
CA GLU A 10 -3.50 -14.38 13.28
C GLU A 10 -2.14 -14.00 12.71
N PHE A 11 -2.07 -12.80 12.12
CA PHE A 11 -0.84 -12.12 11.78
C PHE A 11 -1.08 -10.62 11.95
N THR A 12 -0.04 -9.88 12.32
CA THR A 12 -0.12 -8.44 12.51
C THR A 12 0.69 -7.75 11.43
N ILE A 13 0.07 -6.80 10.73
CA ILE A 13 0.78 -5.85 9.88
C ILE A 13 0.93 -4.56 10.68
N SER A 14 2.16 -4.15 10.92
CA SER A 14 2.48 -2.88 11.57
C SER A 14 3.19 -1.97 10.59
N ILE A 15 2.69 -0.75 10.44
CA ILE A 15 3.32 0.31 9.64
C ILE A 15 3.58 1.47 10.58
N GLU A 16 4.85 1.83 10.77
CA GLU A 16 5.23 3.02 11.54
C GLU A 16 4.85 4.29 10.77
N GLU A 17 4.44 5.36 11.48
CA GLU A 17 3.94 6.58 10.84
C GLU A 17 4.98 7.21 9.89
N ASP A 18 6.26 7.15 10.23
CA ASP A 18 7.38 7.67 9.44
C ASP A 18 7.71 6.83 8.20
N ASN A 19 7.22 5.59 8.12
CA ASN A 19 7.28 4.77 6.93
C ASN A 19 6.17 5.09 5.93
N LEU A 20 5.11 5.78 6.35
CA LEU A 20 3.99 6.15 5.46
C LEU A 20 4.48 6.99 4.26
N PRO A 21 5.27 8.07 4.40
CA PRO A 21 5.79 8.82 3.26
C PRO A 21 6.58 7.96 2.25
N HIS A 22 7.25 6.91 2.71
CA HIS A 22 7.96 5.97 1.85
C HIS A 22 7.02 5.01 1.12
N LEU A 23 6.02 4.48 1.83
CA LEU A 23 5.01 3.58 1.30
C LEU A 23 4.28 4.20 0.10
N ILE A 24 3.83 5.46 0.26
CA ILE A 24 3.12 6.20 -0.79
C ILE A 24 4.03 6.99 -1.74
N GLY A 25 5.36 6.88 -1.59
CA GLY A 25 6.32 7.52 -2.49
C GLY A 25 6.41 9.05 -2.38
N LEU A 26 5.92 9.64 -1.28
CA LEU A 26 5.98 11.08 -1.05
C LEU A 26 7.42 11.60 -0.85
N HIS A 27 8.36 10.75 -0.46
CA HIS A 27 9.78 11.12 -0.38
C HIS A 27 10.36 11.52 -1.75
N TYR A 28 9.81 11.01 -2.86
CA TYR A 28 10.23 11.43 -4.21
C TYR A 28 9.78 12.84 -4.56
N VAL A 29 8.68 13.29 -3.96
CA VAL A 29 8.06 14.61 -4.19
C VAL A 29 8.82 15.70 -3.43
N ASN A 30 9.48 15.34 -2.33
CA ASN A 30 10.25 16.25 -1.51
C ASN A 30 11.68 15.74 -1.36
N LYS A 31 12.55 16.04 -2.36
CA LYS A 31 13.95 15.57 -2.45
C LYS A 31 14.79 15.81 -1.17
N ASN A 32 14.40 16.77 -0.33
CA ASN A 32 15.09 17.11 0.93
C ASN A 32 14.22 16.91 2.18
N GLY A 33 13.05 16.29 2.03
CA GLY A 33 12.08 16.08 3.10
C GLY A 33 12.33 14.76 3.83
N GLN A 34 12.86 14.84 5.05
CA GLN A 34 12.74 13.73 6.00
C GLN A 34 11.25 13.34 6.14
N ALA A 35 10.95 12.06 6.34
CA ALA A 35 9.58 11.56 6.51
C ALA A 35 8.78 12.41 7.52
N ASN A 36 9.39 12.76 8.66
CA ASN A 36 8.80 13.64 9.66
C ASN A 36 8.38 15.01 9.12
N LYS A 37 9.17 15.64 8.24
CA LYS A 37 8.81 16.94 7.64
C LYS A 37 7.61 16.81 6.70
N ILE A 38 7.50 15.67 6.00
CA ILE A 38 6.35 15.39 5.14
C ILE A 38 5.09 15.20 6.00
N LEU A 39 5.18 14.41 7.08
CA LEU A 39 4.08 14.21 8.03
C LEU A 39 3.62 15.52 8.66
N ILE A 40 4.54 16.37 9.13
CA ILE A 40 4.21 17.70 9.65
C ILE A 40 3.52 18.54 8.56
N GLY A 41 4.01 18.50 7.32
CA GLY A 41 3.40 19.17 6.19
C GLY A 41 1.98 18.71 5.89
N ILE A 42 1.70 17.41 6.03
CA ILE A 42 0.35 16.83 5.91
C ILE A 42 -0.54 17.33 7.04
N LYS A 43 -0.08 17.22 8.30
CA LYS A 43 -0.82 17.69 9.49
C LYS A 43 -1.15 19.18 9.42
N GLN A 44 -0.28 19.98 8.80
CA GLN A 44 -0.47 21.42 8.57
C GLN A 44 -1.25 21.76 7.28
N GLY A 45 -1.67 20.78 6.49
CA GLY A 45 -2.38 20.97 5.22
C GLY A 45 -1.53 21.50 4.05
N LYS A 46 -0.22 21.72 4.27
CA LYS A 46 0.74 22.19 3.25
C LYS A 46 1.03 21.11 2.20
N VAL A 47 1.04 19.84 2.62
CA VAL A 47 1.11 18.68 1.74
C VAL A 47 -0.29 18.08 1.64
N ASN A 48 -0.88 18.13 0.45
CA ASN A 48 -2.21 17.60 0.17
C ASN A 48 -2.30 17.15 -1.29
N LYS A 49 -3.41 16.49 -1.66
CA LYS A 49 -3.62 15.96 -3.01
C LYS A 49 -3.41 17.00 -4.12
N LYS A 50 -3.78 18.26 -3.90
CA LYS A 50 -3.58 19.35 -4.89
C LYS A 50 -2.11 19.74 -5.02
N THR A 51 -1.36 19.81 -3.91
CA THR A 51 0.06 20.19 -3.95
C THR A 51 0.93 19.07 -4.49
N ILE A 52 0.61 17.81 -4.17
CA ILE A 52 1.33 16.63 -4.69
C ILE A 52 1.13 16.46 -6.20
N LYS A 53 -0.10 16.67 -6.71
CA LYS A 53 -0.42 16.57 -8.15
C LYS A 53 0.36 17.53 -9.05
N LYS A 54 0.83 18.65 -8.50
CA LYS A 54 1.59 19.68 -9.25
C LYS A 54 3.07 19.31 -9.45
N GLN A 55 3.52 18.23 -8.84
CA GLN A 55 4.93 17.89 -8.79
C GLN A 55 5.27 17.03 -10.01
N HIS A 56 6.38 17.34 -10.67
CA HIS A 56 6.77 16.69 -11.94
C HIS A 56 6.79 15.16 -11.84
N LYS A 57 7.22 14.65 -10.67
CA LYS A 57 7.35 13.22 -10.38
C LYS A 57 6.03 12.51 -10.04
N TYR A 58 4.92 13.23 -9.98
CA TYR A 58 3.60 12.66 -9.63
C TYR A 58 3.20 11.52 -10.59
N GLY A 59 3.46 11.69 -11.89
CA GLY A 59 3.22 10.68 -12.92
C GLY A 59 4.39 9.71 -13.14
N GLU A 60 5.64 10.18 -13.00
CA GLU A 60 6.83 9.40 -13.36
C GLU A 60 7.17 8.26 -12.40
N MET A 61 6.81 8.40 -11.12
CA MET A 61 7.19 7.42 -10.08
C MET A 61 5.99 6.66 -9.50
N SER A 62 4.90 6.52 -10.27
CA SER A 62 3.65 5.87 -9.84
C SER A 62 3.08 6.39 -8.51
N ILE A 63 3.41 7.65 -8.16
CA ILE A 63 2.96 8.28 -6.91
C ILE A 63 1.44 8.44 -6.95
N LYS A 64 0.90 8.74 -8.14
CA LYS A 64 -0.55 8.73 -8.39
C LYS A 64 -1.18 7.40 -7.95
N ASP A 65 -0.70 6.28 -8.48
CA ASP A 65 -1.28 4.95 -8.26
C ASP A 65 -1.19 4.56 -6.77
N ARG A 66 -0.07 4.88 -6.11
CA ARG A 66 0.13 4.66 -4.68
C ARG A 66 -0.78 5.50 -3.78
N ILE A 67 -1.04 6.75 -4.16
CA ILE A 67 -2.00 7.60 -3.42
C ILE A 67 -3.43 7.14 -3.67
N GLU A 68 -3.72 6.62 -4.88
CA GLU A 68 -5.03 6.06 -5.21
C GLU A 68 -5.27 4.72 -4.52
N SER A 69 -4.23 3.98 -4.12
CA SER A 69 -4.34 2.77 -3.28
C SER A 69 -4.44 3.04 -1.78
N CYS A 70 -4.18 4.27 -1.30
CA CYS A 70 -4.28 4.61 0.13
C CYS A 70 -5.64 4.27 0.78
N PRO A 71 -6.79 4.53 0.15
CA PRO A 71 -8.09 4.11 0.68
C PRO A 71 -8.17 2.60 0.92
N PHE A 72 -7.63 1.80 -0.01
CA PHE A 72 -7.60 0.35 0.12
C PHE A 72 -6.65 -0.09 1.25
N ILE A 73 -5.46 0.50 1.36
CA ILE A 73 -4.54 0.24 2.49
C ILE A 73 -5.25 0.56 3.81
N ASN A 74 -6.00 1.65 3.87
CA ASN A 74 -6.78 2.02 5.04
C ASN A 74 -7.90 1.01 5.34
N GLU A 75 -8.55 0.45 4.33
CA GLU A 75 -9.53 -0.64 4.50
C GLU A 75 -8.87 -1.92 5.05
N VAL A 76 -7.68 -2.29 4.57
CA VAL A 76 -6.89 -3.41 5.09
C VAL A 76 -6.54 -3.19 6.57
N MET A 77 -6.00 -2.01 6.89
CA MET A 77 -5.50 -1.71 8.24
C MET A 77 -6.61 -1.56 9.28
N ASN A 78 -7.81 -1.12 8.88
CA ASN A 78 -8.97 -0.98 9.78
C ASN A 78 -9.86 -2.23 9.83
N GLY A 79 -9.44 -3.34 9.24
CA GLY A 79 -10.12 -4.64 9.37
C GLY A 79 -11.41 -4.78 8.56
N ALA A 80 -11.48 -4.18 7.37
CA ALA A 80 -12.55 -4.51 6.41
C ALA A 80 -12.45 -5.98 5.97
N ASP A 81 -13.55 -6.55 5.45
CA ASP A 81 -13.68 -7.91 4.88
C ASP A 81 -12.65 -8.20 3.76
N ILE A 82 -11.38 -8.38 4.14
CA ILE A 82 -10.28 -8.77 3.26
C ILE A 82 -9.96 -10.21 3.59
N GLU A 83 -10.39 -11.08 2.67
CA GLU A 83 -10.47 -12.50 2.95
C GLU A 83 -9.13 -13.23 2.79
N VAL A 84 -8.17 -12.70 1.99
CA VAL A 84 -6.98 -13.50 1.68
C VAL A 84 -5.67 -12.71 1.55
N LEU A 85 -4.71 -13.19 2.33
CA LEU A 85 -3.29 -12.94 2.22
C LEU A 85 -2.68 -14.11 1.42
N TYR A 86 -2.28 -13.88 0.16
CA TYR A 86 -1.68 -14.94 -0.66
C TYR A 86 -0.16 -14.87 -0.64
N PRO A 87 0.54 -15.94 -0.23
CA PRO A 87 1.97 -16.09 -0.48
C PRO A 87 2.20 -16.16 -1.99
N THR A 88 2.93 -15.20 -2.54
CA THR A 88 3.15 -15.08 -4.00
C THR A 88 4.33 -15.91 -4.52
N GLU A 89 4.97 -16.69 -3.65
CA GLU A 89 6.02 -17.65 -3.99
C GLU A 89 5.58 -18.68 -5.06
N ASN A 90 4.29 -19.02 -5.11
CA ASN A 90 3.72 -19.95 -6.07
C ASN A 90 2.98 -19.26 -7.24
N MET A 91 2.88 -17.93 -7.22
CA MET A 91 2.15 -17.18 -8.22
C MET A 91 3.04 -16.95 -9.44
N LYS A 92 2.65 -17.47 -10.61
CA LYS A 92 3.38 -17.26 -11.87
C LYS A 92 2.46 -16.60 -12.91
N PRO A 93 2.85 -15.45 -13.49
CA PRO A 93 4.10 -14.70 -13.24
C PRO A 93 4.02 -13.79 -11.99
N ASN A 94 5.09 -13.75 -11.19
CA ASN A 94 5.30 -12.77 -10.12
C ASN A 94 6.44 -11.81 -10.52
N ALA A 95 6.18 -10.98 -11.54
CA ALA A 95 7.18 -10.08 -12.10
C ALA A 95 7.68 -9.03 -11.07
N GLN A 96 6.83 -8.68 -10.10
CA GLN A 96 7.13 -7.70 -9.06
C GLN A 96 7.83 -8.30 -7.83
N ARG A 97 8.10 -9.62 -7.81
CA ARG A 97 8.77 -10.33 -6.71
C ARG A 97 8.13 -10.04 -5.34
N LEU A 98 6.80 -9.98 -5.33
CA LEU A 98 6.06 -9.80 -4.09
C LEU A 98 6.25 -11.05 -3.23
N SER A 99 6.19 -10.88 -1.91
CA SER A 99 6.16 -12.01 -0.95
C SER A 99 4.73 -12.36 -0.55
N ILE A 100 3.86 -11.35 -0.54
CA ILE A 100 2.49 -11.40 -0.08
C ILE A 100 1.66 -10.44 -0.94
N VAL A 101 0.44 -10.84 -1.30
CA VAL A 101 -0.57 -9.95 -1.91
C VAL A 101 -1.88 -10.04 -1.15
N PHE A 102 -2.64 -8.96 -1.21
CA PHE A 102 -3.99 -8.91 -0.64
C PHE A 102 -4.99 -9.16 -1.76
N SER A 103 -6.07 -9.86 -1.47
CA SER A 103 -7.19 -9.96 -2.40
C SER A 103 -8.50 -9.56 -1.76
N ARG A 104 -9.40 -9.04 -2.60
CA ARG A 104 -10.79 -8.79 -2.26
C ARG A 104 -11.67 -9.58 -3.21
N LYS A 105 -12.61 -10.34 -2.66
CA LYS A 105 -13.71 -10.88 -3.45
C LYS A 105 -14.69 -9.76 -3.77
N GLU A 106 -15.01 -9.64 -5.05
CA GLU A 106 -16.08 -8.80 -5.55
C GLU A 106 -17.15 -9.68 -6.22
N ARG A 107 -18.31 -9.07 -6.53
CA ARG A 107 -19.43 -9.77 -7.17
C ARG A 107 -19.06 -10.43 -8.50
N THR A 108 -18.08 -9.89 -9.22
CA THR A 108 -17.69 -10.30 -10.58
C THR A 108 -16.39 -11.11 -10.62
N GLY A 109 -15.73 -11.35 -9.47
CA GLY A 109 -14.45 -12.05 -9.43
C GLY A 109 -13.60 -11.66 -8.22
N GLU A 110 -12.30 -11.92 -8.30
CA GLU A 110 -11.34 -11.60 -7.26
C GLU A 110 -10.33 -10.59 -7.79
N ILE A 111 -10.12 -9.50 -7.06
CA ILE A 111 -9.10 -8.49 -7.41
C ILE A 111 -7.86 -8.77 -6.56
N ILE A 112 -6.72 -8.96 -7.24
CA ILE A 112 -5.41 -9.15 -6.61
C ILE A 112 -4.72 -7.80 -6.53
N LEU A 113 -4.27 -7.44 -5.32
CA LEU A 113 -3.74 -6.14 -4.98
C LEU A 113 -2.30 -6.34 -4.51
N ALA A 114 -1.38 -5.80 -5.33
CA ALA A 114 0.07 -5.88 -5.19
C ALA A 114 0.65 -4.82 -4.24
#